data_AF-A0A072PK12-F1
#
_entry.id   AF-A0A072PK12-F1
#
_cell.length_a   1.000
_cell.length_b   1.000
_cell.length_c   1.000
_cell.angle_alpha   90.00
_cell.angle_beta   90.00
_cell.angle_gamma   90.00
#
_symmetry.space_group_name_H-M   'P 1'
#
loop_
_entity.id
_entity.type
_entity.pdbx_description
1 polymer ?
#
loop_
_entity_poly.entity_id
_entity_poly.type
_entity_poly.pdbx_seq_one_letter_code
_entity_poly.pdbx_strand_id
1 'polypeptide(L)'
;MAVSTTIDDNVDAVKRFQESDVYYQRAYGLCGKLMLRGTSLEIVQCLLLMGQYLQGTQKSIEAWVVHGLAMKAAMQLGLHSSEACKGLPSLEREIRKRTWFGCVIHDRALAMTFGRPCTIPESFVKLELPSERDFYPITGISSSAEARNSLNVHFYVATIQAYRVLWDIIEQLYGHNISCEERLGAGEMVTRLFNLEQRLSSWEHNLHPNLRTLTYNHLTAMKEQARLNADQKIAQTLRIVLTLRCLNLRLLLHRPILVRFLNFGSESVGDSHDIQMLRQIGSHSLQVCMHTADEIISIVHSIVTSIDATRTSVGSWWYTLYYSEIYFPRNDSGSHSLAFNAALVVFGCFLICHPGNKTINSDFTSVTAKDAIDTLNKAIIATQNIDRGNHIVDRCRHYLQLLLKVAKIMG
;
A
#
# COMPACT_ATOMS: atom_id res chain seq x y z
N MET A 1 -4.75 18.17 -2.05
CA MET A 1 -4.53 16.93 -1.27
C MET A 1 -5.26 16.94 0.06
N ALA A 2 -4.89 17.77 1.04
CA ALA A 2 -5.49 17.74 2.39
C ALA A 2 -7.03 17.80 2.42
N VAL A 3 -7.64 18.68 1.62
CA VAL A 3 -9.12 18.83 1.55
C VAL A 3 -9.83 17.62 0.97
N SER A 4 -9.21 16.92 0.00
CA SER A 4 -9.79 15.69 -0.56
C SER A 4 -9.86 14.60 0.48
N THR A 5 -9.02 14.69 1.52
CA THR A 5 -8.62 13.53 2.31
C THR A 5 -8.83 13.60 3.79
N THR A 6 -9.22 14.75 4.30
CA THR A 6 -9.87 14.88 5.59
C THR A 6 -11.19 14.11 5.57
N ILE A 7 -11.27 13.04 6.36
CA ILE A 7 -12.53 12.38 6.72
C ILE A 7 -13.23 13.32 7.72
N ASP A 8 -13.94 14.32 7.20
CA ASP A 8 -14.85 15.16 8.00
C ASP A 8 -16.28 14.64 7.79
N ASP A 9 -16.93 14.24 8.88
CA ASP A 9 -18.32 13.75 8.85
C ASP A 9 -19.32 14.83 8.38
N ASN A 10 -18.92 16.10 8.38
CA ASN A 10 -19.77 17.23 8.01
C ASN A 10 -19.71 17.60 6.52
N VAL A 11 -18.79 17.02 5.74
CA VAL A 11 -18.62 17.38 4.33
C VAL A 11 -18.70 16.13 3.44
N ASP A 12 -19.75 16.06 2.62
CA ASP A 12 -19.96 15.01 1.63
C ASP A 12 -18.73 14.81 0.73
N ALA A 13 -18.43 13.55 0.39
CA ALA A 13 -17.26 13.21 -0.43
C ALA A 13 -17.26 13.95 -1.76
N VAL A 14 -18.43 14.10 -2.40
CA VAL A 14 -18.56 14.84 -3.67
C VAL A 14 -18.08 16.28 -3.52
N LYS A 15 -18.48 16.96 -2.44
CA LYS A 15 -18.07 18.34 -2.16
C LYS A 15 -16.57 18.44 -1.85
N ARG A 16 -16.01 17.49 -1.09
CA ARG A 16 -14.55 17.42 -0.86
C ARG A 16 -13.76 17.21 -2.15
N PHE A 17 -14.24 16.34 -3.04
CA PHE A 17 -13.61 16.12 -4.35
C PHE A 17 -13.68 17.38 -5.21
N GLN A 18 -14.84 18.04 -5.30
CA GLN A 18 -15.00 19.29 -6.04
C GLN A 18 -14.05 20.39 -5.53
N GLU A 19 -13.99 20.60 -4.21
CA GLU A 19 -13.11 21.61 -3.62
C GLU A 19 -11.63 21.26 -3.86
N SER A 20 -11.27 19.99 -3.72
CA SER A 20 -9.91 19.52 -3.99
C SER A 20 -9.50 19.68 -5.46
N ASP A 21 -10.43 19.48 -6.39
CA ASP A 21 -10.18 19.63 -7.82
C ASP A 21 -9.93 21.10 -8.16
N VAL A 22 -10.62 22.06 -7.52
CA VAL A 22 -10.32 23.50 -7.69
C VAL A 22 -8.86 23.82 -7.36
N TYR A 23 -8.31 23.27 -6.26
CA TYR A 23 -6.90 23.47 -5.93
C TYR A 23 -5.97 22.80 -6.94
N TYR A 24 -6.32 21.60 -7.42
CA TYR A 24 -5.57 20.91 -8.47
C TYR A 24 -5.56 21.70 -9.78
N GLN A 25 -6.72 22.19 -10.25
CA GLN A 25 -6.83 22.98 -11.47
C GLN A 25 -6.05 24.30 -11.37
N ARG A 26 -6.05 24.95 -10.19
CA ARG A 26 -5.23 26.15 -9.96
C ARG A 26 -3.74 25.83 -10.03
N ALA A 27 -3.29 24.76 -9.38
CA ALA A 27 -1.89 24.32 -9.45
C ALA A 27 -1.48 23.98 -10.90
N TYR A 28 -2.31 23.24 -11.62
CA TYR A 28 -2.08 22.91 -13.03
C TYR A 28 -2.06 24.16 -13.92
N GLY A 29 -2.96 25.13 -13.70
CA GLY A 29 -2.99 26.38 -14.45
C GLY A 29 -1.75 27.25 -14.25
N LEU A 30 -1.19 27.28 -13.04
CA LEU A 30 0.03 28.01 -12.71
C LEU A 30 1.29 27.32 -13.22
N CYS A 31 1.38 26.00 -13.04
CA CYS A 31 2.61 25.23 -13.28
C CYS A 31 2.64 24.52 -14.65
N GLY A 32 1.51 24.37 -15.35
CA GLY A 32 1.39 23.51 -16.53
C GLY A 32 2.37 23.85 -17.66
N LYS A 33 2.58 25.15 -17.93
CA LYS A 33 3.59 25.58 -18.91
C LYS A 33 5.02 25.33 -18.43
N LEU A 34 5.28 25.47 -17.13
CA LEU A 34 6.61 25.26 -16.54
C LEU A 34 6.98 23.78 -16.54
N MET A 35 6.01 22.90 -16.24
CA MET A 35 6.15 21.44 -16.29
C MET A 35 6.64 20.92 -17.64
N LEU A 36 6.35 21.64 -18.74
CA LEU A 36 6.76 21.28 -20.10
C LEU A 36 8.05 21.97 -20.57
N ARG A 37 8.46 23.08 -19.95
CA ARG A 37 9.51 23.98 -20.47
C ARG A 37 10.80 23.99 -19.65
N GLY A 38 10.76 23.60 -18.38
CA GLY A 38 11.93 23.65 -17.53
C GLY A 38 11.85 22.64 -16.38
N THR A 39 13.01 22.12 -15.98
CA THR A 39 13.12 21.22 -14.84
C THR A 39 13.76 21.97 -13.68
N SER A 40 12.94 22.38 -12.71
CA SER A 40 13.41 22.84 -11.39
C SER A 40 13.02 21.83 -10.33
N LEU A 41 13.67 21.90 -9.15
CA LEU A 41 13.39 20.99 -8.05
C LEU A 41 11.93 21.13 -7.58
N GLU A 42 11.42 22.35 -7.54
CA GLU A 42 10.06 22.70 -7.17
C GLU A 42 9.04 22.12 -8.17
N ILE A 43 9.37 22.08 -9.46
CA ILE A 43 8.52 21.44 -10.47
C ILE A 43 8.44 19.93 -10.24
N VAL A 44 9.56 19.27 -9.93
CA VAL A 44 9.54 17.84 -9.56
C VAL A 44 8.66 17.61 -8.33
N GLN A 45 8.83 18.41 -7.28
CA GLN A 45 8.03 18.32 -6.07
C GLN A 45 6.54 18.58 -6.34
N CYS A 46 6.22 19.59 -7.16
CA CYS A 46 4.85 19.90 -7.57
C CYS A 46 4.22 18.71 -8.32
N LEU A 47 4.94 18.14 -9.30
CA LEU A 47 4.50 16.96 -10.04
C LEU A 47 4.25 15.75 -9.14
N LEU A 48 5.13 15.50 -8.16
CA LEU A 48 4.92 14.42 -7.18
C LEU A 48 3.65 14.63 -6.35
N LEU A 49 3.41 15.85 -5.86
CA LEU A 49 2.20 16.19 -5.09
C LEU A 49 0.94 16.08 -5.95
N MET A 50 1.00 16.47 -7.22
CA MET A 50 -0.10 16.34 -8.18
C MET A 50 -0.38 14.88 -8.51
N GLY A 51 0.65 14.07 -8.77
CA GLY A 51 0.47 12.64 -9.03
C GLY A 51 -0.09 11.91 -7.81
N GLN A 52 0.37 12.25 -6.59
CA GLN A 52 -0.18 11.69 -5.35
C GLN A 52 -1.66 12.05 -5.18
N TYR A 53 -2.06 13.27 -5.53
CA TYR A 53 -3.46 13.66 -5.56
C TYR A 53 -4.25 12.83 -6.58
N LEU A 54 -3.77 12.75 -7.82
CA LEU A 54 -4.45 12.04 -8.91
C LEU A 54 -4.57 10.54 -8.66
N GLN A 55 -3.56 9.91 -8.04
CA GLN A 55 -3.61 8.53 -7.56
C GLN A 55 -4.80 8.32 -6.61
N GLY A 56 -5.10 9.34 -5.80
CA GLY A 56 -6.27 9.42 -4.91
C GLY A 56 -7.60 9.76 -5.58
N THR A 57 -7.67 9.73 -6.90
CA THR A 57 -8.90 10.04 -7.65
C THR A 57 -9.13 8.96 -8.72
N GLN A 58 -10.15 9.15 -9.56
CA GLN A 58 -10.41 8.28 -10.71
C GLN A 58 -9.54 8.58 -11.93
N LYS A 59 -8.55 9.44 -11.79
CA LYS A 59 -7.70 9.92 -12.89
C LYS A 59 -6.39 9.13 -12.95
N SER A 60 -6.47 7.79 -12.97
CA SER A 60 -5.30 6.88 -12.94
C SER A 60 -4.35 7.10 -14.13
N ILE A 61 -4.91 7.38 -15.32
CA ILE A 61 -4.14 7.71 -16.53
C ILE A 61 -3.37 9.02 -16.33
N GLU A 62 -4.02 10.07 -15.82
CA GLU A 62 -3.36 11.36 -15.56
C GLU A 62 -2.28 11.21 -14.48
N ALA A 63 -2.55 10.44 -13.42
CA ALA A 63 -1.57 10.15 -12.37
C ALA A 63 -0.29 9.55 -12.95
N TRP A 64 -0.42 8.59 -13.86
CA TRP A 64 0.71 7.97 -14.54
C TRP A 64 1.48 8.95 -15.45
N VAL A 65 0.77 9.79 -16.21
CA VAL A 65 1.40 10.79 -17.08
C VAL A 65 2.19 11.81 -16.25
N VAL A 66 1.59 12.34 -15.19
CA VAL A 66 2.24 13.28 -14.28
C VAL A 66 3.46 12.66 -13.60
N HIS A 67 3.39 11.40 -13.20
CA HIS A 67 4.54 10.65 -12.68
C HIS A 67 5.67 10.53 -13.70
N GLY A 68 5.36 10.19 -14.95
CA GLY A 68 6.35 10.12 -16.02
C GLY A 68 7.06 11.47 -16.25
N LEU A 69 6.34 12.59 -16.15
CA LEU A 69 6.94 13.93 -16.20
C LEU A 69 7.86 14.18 -14.99
N ALA A 70 7.42 13.83 -13.78
CA ALA A 70 8.20 13.99 -12.55
C ALA A 70 9.54 13.25 -12.65
N MET A 71 9.51 12.01 -13.12
CA MET A 71 10.69 11.17 -13.26
C MET A 71 11.66 11.73 -14.30
N LYS A 72 11.18 12.12 -15.49
CA LYS A 72 12.04 12.73 -16.52
C LYS A 72 12.70 14.00 -16.00
N ALA A 73 11.95 14.85 -15.30
CA ALA A 73 12.47 16.07 -14.70
C ALA A 73 13.51 15.79 -13.60
N ALA A 74 13.25 14.81 -12.73
CA ALA A 74 14.19 14.39 -11.69
C ALA A 74 15.50 13.83 -12.26
N MET A 75 15.42 13.06 -13.35
CA MET A 75 16.60 12.53 -14.04
C MET A 75 17.39 13.63 -14.73
N GLN A 76 16.73 14.57 -15.42
CA GLN A 76 17.37 15.71 -16.07
C GLN A 76 18.12 16.60 -15.06
N LEU A 77 17.59 16.75 -13.85
CA LEU A 77 18.25 17.47 -12.75
C LEU A 77 19.39 16.69 -12.07
N GLY A 78 19.61 15.43 -12.43
CA GLY A 78 20.62 14.58 -11.81
C GLY A 78 20.28 14.17 -10.37
N LEU A 79 19.00 14.21 -9.95
CA LEU A 79 18.63 13.95 -8.54
C LEU A 79 18.99 12.54 -8.05
N HIS A 80 19.16 11.59 -8.98
CA HIS A 80 19.57 10.21 -8.72
C HIS A 80 21.08 10.05 -8.49
N SER A 81 21.89 11.08 -8.79
CA SER A 81 23.35 11.01 -8.79
C SER A 81 23.93 11.81 -7.64
N SER A 82 24.70 11.14 -6.79
CA SER A 82 25.46 11.80 -5.72
C SER A 82 26.47 12.79 -6.28
N GLU A 83 27.10 12.45 -7.41
CA GLU A 83 28.07 13.27 -8.12
C GLU A 83 27.48 14.61 -8.57
N ALA A 84 26.28 14.58 -9.16
CA ALA A 84 25.58 15.78 -9.60
C ALA A 84 25.27 16.75 -8.43
N CYS A 85 25.26 16.25 -7.19
CA CYS A 85 24.97 17.02 -6.00
C CYS A 85 26.23 17.37 -5.16
N LYS A 86 27.44 16.96 -5.55
CA LYS A 86 28.65 17.11 -4.71
C LYS A 86 29.02 18.55 -4.34
N GLY A 87 28.74 19.52 -5.23
CA GLY A 87 29.05 20.94 -5.01
C GLY A 87 27.97 21.74 -4.28
N LEU A 88 26.86 21.11 -3.90
CA LEU A 88 25.73 21.79 -3.28
C LEU A 88 25.84 21.82 -1.75
N PRO A 89 25.26 22.83 -1.07
CA PRO A 89 25.15 22.84 0.39
C PRO A 89 24.48 21.57 0.93
N SER A 90 24.83 21.16 2.17
CA SER A 90 24.30 19.94 2.80
C SER A 90 22.77 19.86 2.78
N LEU A 91 22.10 20.96 3.15
CA LEU A 91 20.64 21.06 3.13
C LEU A 91 20.05 20.84 1.74
N GLU A 92 20.61 21.48 0.72
CA GLU A 92 20.15 21.35 -0.67
C GLU A 92 20.34 19.91 -1.18
N ARG A 93 21.48 19.28 -0.85
CA ARG A 93 21.74 17.87 -1.17
C ARG A 93 20.69 16.96 -0.55
N GLU A 94 20.32 17.22 0.71
CA GLU A 94 19.34 16.42 1.43
C GLU A 94 17.91 16.62 0.87
N ILE A 95 17.52 17.85 0.51
CA ILE A 95 16.22 18.12 -0.15
C ILE A 95 16.13 17.38 -1.50
N ARG A 96 17.20 17.43 -2.31
CA ARG A 96 17.27 16.73 -3.61
C ARG A 96 17.20 15.22 -3.44
N LYS A 97 17.97 14.67 -2.49
CA LYS A 97 17.96 13.24 -2.13
C LYS A 97 16.57 12.78 -1.71
N ARG A 98 15.89 13.52 -0.83
CA ARG A 98 14.51 13.22 -0.42
C ARG A 98 13.53 13.33 -1.59
N THR A 99 13.71 14.30 -2.48
CA THR A 99 12.86 14.42 -3.67
C THR A 99 13.05 13.22 -4.62
N TRP A 100 14.29 12.73 -4.79
CA TRP A 100 14.57 11.51 -5.54
C TRP A 100 13.90 10.28 -4.93
N PHE A 101 14.06 10.05 -3.63
CA PHE A 101 13.38 8.94 -2.96
C PHE A 101 11.84 9.07 -2.99
N GLY A 102 11.32 10.31 -3.06
CA GLY A 102 9.90 10.56 -3.31
C GLY A 102 9.45 10.03 -4.67
N CYS A 103 10.25 10.26 -5.72
CA CYS A 103 10.01 9.68 -7.05
C CYS A 103 10.03 8.14 -7.00
N VAL A 104 11.01 7.56 -6.29
CA VAL A 104 11.18 6.11 -6.17
C VAL A 104 9.99 5.44 -5.46
N ILE A 105 9.55 6.01 -4.32
CA ILE A 105 8.38 5.51 -3.59
C ILE A 105 7.13 5.59 -4.48
N HIS A 106 6.94 6.73 -5.13
CA HIS A 106 5.75 6.97 -5.95
C HIS A 106 5.71 6.02 -7.16
N ASP A 107 6.83 5.82 -7.85
CA ASP A 107 6.94 4.89 -8.98
C ASP A 107 6.44 3.48 -8.64
N ARG A 108 6.93 2.96 -7.52
CA ARG A 108 6.60 1.59 -7.08
C ARG A 108 5.18 1.49 -6.53
N ALA A 109 4.68 2.54 -5.87
CA ALA A 109 3.27 2.61 -5.49
C ALA A 109 2.35 2.54 -6.72
N LEU A 110 2.65 3.31 -7.76
CA LEU A 110 1.86 3.31 -9.00
C LEU A 110 1.98 1.99 -9.75
N ALA A 111 3.18 1.41 -9.82
CA ALA A 111 3.40 0.09 -10.43
C ALA A 111 2.55 -1.00 -9.77
N MET A 112 2.56 -1.07 -8.43
CA MET A 112 1.72 -1.98 -7.67
C MET A 112 0.22 -1.69 -7.85
N THR A 113 -0.17 -0.41 -7.92
CA THR A 113 -1.59 -0.01 -7.95
C THR A 113 -2.21 -0.25 -9.31
N PHE A 114 -1.53 0.11 -10.39
CA PHE A 114 -2.04 0.08 -11.76
C PHE A 114 -1.58 -1.14 -12.57
N GLY A 115 -0.89 -2.09 -11.94
CA GLY A 115 -0.35 -3.28 -12.62
C GLY A 115 0.61 -2.92 -13.76
N ARG A 116 1.36 -1.82 -13.63
CA ARG A 116 2.34 -1.36 -14.62
C ARG A 116 3.75 -1.68 -14.16
N PRO A 117 4.72 -1.80 -15.08
CA PRO A 117 6.12 -1.94 -14.69
C PRO A 117 6.62 -0.69 -13.97
N CYS A 118 7.43 -0.89 -12.94
CA CYS A 118 8.20 0.19 -12.33
C CYS A 118 9.12 0.81 -13.39
N THR A 119 9.19 2.14 -13.43
CA THR A 119 10.00 2.86 -14.42
C THR A 119 11.42 3.15 -13.92
N ILE A 120 11.64 3.21 -12.60
CA ILE A 120 12.96 3.43 -12.00
C ILE A 120 13.58 2.08 -11.60
N PRO A 121 14.63 1.60 -12.29
CA PRO A 121 15.31 0.36 -11.91
C PRO A 121 16.00 0.47 -10.55
N GLU A 122 16.10 -0.63 -9.80
CA GLU A 122 16.82 -0.63 -8.51
C GLU A 122 18.29 -0.22 -8.68
N SER A 123 18.91 -0.50 -9.83
CA SER A 123 20.28 -0.09 -10.15
C SER A 123 20.49 1.43 -10.16
N PHE A 124 19.42 2.23 -10.22
CA PHE A 124 19.48 3.70 -10.17
C PHE A 124 19.29 4.24 -8.75
N VAL A 125 18.87 3.41 -7.79
CA VAL A 125 18.58 3.81 -6.40
C VAL A 125 19.80 3.60 -5.51
N LYS A 126 20.89 4.28 -5.86
CA LYS A 126 22.23 4.14 -5.24
C LYS A 126 22.54 5.15 -4.15
N LEU A 127 21.71 6.18 -3.97
CA LEU A 127 21.94 7.19 -2.94
C LEU A 127 21.85 6.56 -1.54
N GLU A 128 22.64 7.11 -0.63
CA GLU A 128 22.51 6.84 0.81
C GLU A 128 21.12 7.26 1.28
N LEU A 129 20.61 6.59 2.33
CA LEU A 129 19.31 6.91 2.88
C LEU A 129 19.29 8.33 3.50
N PRO A 130 18.14 9.02 3.49
CA PRO A 130 17.98 10.33 4.12
C PRO A 130 18.44 10.33 5.58
N SER A 131 19.02 11.46 6.01
CA SER A 131 19.53 11.62 7.38
C SER A 131 19.04 12.93 8.01
N GLU A 132 19.07 13.00 9.34
CA GLU A 132 18.70 14.21 10.08
C GLU A 132 19.79 15.29 10.03
N ARG A 133 21.05 14.85 9.96
CA ARG A 133 22.26 15.68 10.16
C ARG A 133 22.39 16.81 9.13
N ASP A 134 21.89 16.57 7.93
CA ASP A 134 22.01 17.52 6.82
C ASP A 134 20.85 18.51 6.73
N PHE A 135 19.76 18.30 7.50
CA PHE A 135 18.51 19.05 7.33
C PHE A 135 18.29 20.16 8.37
N TYR A 136 18.87 20.03 9.57
CA TYR A 136 18.72 20.99 10.66
C TYR A 136 20.09 21.53 11.10
N PRO A 137 20.30 22.86 11.17
CA PRO A 137 21.46 23.40 11.87
C PRO A 137 21.40 22.92 13.32
N ILE A 138 22.51 22.39 13.84
CA ILE A 138 22.59 21.91 15.23
C ILE A 138 22.46 23.13 16.16
N THR A 139 21.24 23.46 16.57
CA THR A 139 20.96 24.54 17.50
C THR A 139 20.80 24.01 18.92
N GLY A 140 21.67 23.11 19.38
CA GLY A 140 21.99 22.79 20.80
C GLY A 140 20.87 22.61 21.84
N ILE A 141 19.58 22.64 21.48
CA ILE A 141 18.43 22.70 22.38
C ILE A 141 17.42 21.67 21.89
N SER A 142 17.43 20.50 22.53
CA SER A 142 16.50 19.41 22.28
C SER A 142 15.04 19.85 22.48
N SER A 143 14.38 20.25 21.40
CA SER A 143 12.97 20.68 21.42
C SER A 143 12.03 19.54 21.01
N SER A 144 10.75 19.61 21.39
CA SER A 144 9.72 18.67 20.91
C SER A 144 9.58 18.66 19.39
N ALA A 145 9.94 19.76 18.71
CA ALA A 145 10.00 19.85 17.26
C ALA A 145 11.11 18.96 16.68
N GLU A 146 12.30 18.93 17.29
CA GLU A 146 13.42 18.09 16.85
C GLU A 146 13.10 16.60 16.99
N ALA A 147 12.48 16.18 18.10
CA ALA A 147 12.06 14.80 18.31
C ALA A 147 11.02 14.34 17.26
N ARG A 148 10.05 15.20 16.92
CA ARG A 148 9.08 14.93 15.84
C ARG A 148 9.75 14.82 14.48
N ASN A 149 10.67 15.73 14.20
CA ASN A 149 11.40 15.76 12.94
C ASN A 149 12.24 14.49 12.77
N SER A 150 12.90 14.04 13.84
CA SER A 150 13.62 12.77 13.86
C SER A 150 12.70 11.59 13.52
N LEU A 151 11.54 11.49 14.17
CA LEU A 151 10.58 10.41 13.90
C LEU A 151 10.08 10.41 12.44
N ASN A 152 9.85 11.58 11.85
CA ASN A 152 9.44 11.72 10.45
C ASN A 152 10.53 11.22 9.49
N VAL A 153 11.81 11.48 9.78
CA VAL A 153 12.93 10.97 8.98
C VAL A 153 13.00 9.45 9.09
N HIS A 154 12.91 8.88 10.30
CA HIS A 154 12.88 7.43 10.50
C HIS A 154 11.70 6.77 9.77
N PHE A 155 10.52 7.37 9.80
CA PHE A 155 9.35 6.90 9.05
C PHE A 155 9.59 6.92 7.55
N TYR A 156 10.21 8.00 7.05
CA TYR A 156 10.52 8.13 5.64
C TYR A 156 11.55 7.10 5.17
N VAL A 157 12.61 6.88 5.95
CA VAL A 157 13.62 5.83 5.71
C VAL A 157 12.98 4.44 5.72
N ALA A 158 12.16 4.14 6.73
CA ALA A 158 11.43 2.88 6.81
C ALA A 158 10.52 2.67 5.58
N THR A 159 9.89 3.74 5.09
CA THR A 159 9.06 3.71 3.87
C THR A 159 9.91 3.40 2.64
N ILE A 160 11.06 4.04 2.45
CA ILE A 160 11.97 3.78 1.33
C ILE A 160 12.36 2.30 1.32
N GLN A 161 12.74 1.76 2.47
CA GLN A 161 13.16 0.37 2.60
C GLN A 161 12.02 -0.62 2.33
N ALA A 162 10.82 -0.37 2.84
CA ALA A 162 9.64 -1.18 2.54
C ALA A 162 9.36 -1.22 1.03
N TYR A 163 9.52 -0.06 0.37
CA TYR A 163 9.31 0.05 -1.06
C TYR A 163 10.45 -0.56 -1.89
N ARG A 164 11.64 -0.76 -1.32
CA ARG A 164 12.65 -1.64 -1.95
C ARG A 164 12.18 -3.09 -1.94
N VAL A 165 11.66 -3.59 -0.80
CA VAL A 165 11.07 -4.94 -0.75
C VAL A 165 9.92 -5.10 -1.74
N LEU A 166 9.06 -4.07 -1.88
CA LEU A 166 8.00 -4.05 -2.89
C LEU A 166 8.53 -4.22 -4.32
N TRP A 167 9.62 -3.53 -4.68
CA TRP A 167 10.25 -3.69 -5.98
C TRP A 167 10.61 -5.16 -6.23
N ASP A 168 11.26 -5.80 -5.26
CA ASP A 168 11.68 -7.20 -5.39
C ASP A 168 10.50 -8.16 -5.50
N ILE A 169 9.39 -7.89 -4.78
CA ILE A 169 8.16 -8.67 -4.93
C ILE A 169 7.63 -8.57 -6.36
N ILE A 170 7.52 -7.34 -6.91
CA ILE A 170 7.01 -7.11 -8.26
C ILE A 170 7.92 -7.75 -9.32
N GLU A 171 9.23 -7.60 -9.18
CA GLU A 171 10.23 -8.20 -10.08
C GLU A 171 10.19 -9.73 -10.03
N GLN A 172 10.29 -10.31 -8.84
CA GLN A 172 10.52 -11.75 -8.67
C GLN A 172 9.24 -12.59 -8.73
N LEU A 173 8.07 -12.05 -8.37
CA LEU A 173 6.83 -12.82 -8.30
C LEU A 173 5.77 -12.39 -9.32
N TYR A 174 5.88 -11.17 -9.85
CA TYR A 174 4.93 -10.61 -10.82
C TYR A 174 5.58 -10.30 -12.18
N GLY A 175 6.84 -10.68 -12.39
CA GLY A 175 7.52 -10.50 -13.68
C GLY A 175 7.56 -9.04 -14.14
N HIS A 176 7.79 -8.12 -13.21
CA HIS A 176 7.71 -6.67 -13.44
C HIS A 176 6.32 -6.16 -13.88
N ASN A 177 5.24 -6.91 -13.65
CA ASN A 177 3.93 -6.66 -14.24
C ASN A 177 3.95 -6.63 -15.78
N ILE A 178 4.97 -7.22 -16.39
CA ILE A 178 5.03 -7.49 -17.82
C ILE A 178 4.45 -8.88 -17.96
N SER A 179 3.33 -9.01 -18.68
CA SER A 179 2.71 -10.30 -18.94
C SER A 179 3.76 -11.23 -19.55
N CYS A 180 4.24 -12.19 -18.77
CA CYS A 180 5.19 -13.18 -19.23
C CYS A 180 4.62 -14.57 -18.98
N GLU A 181 4.49 -15.32 -20.06
CA GLU A 181 3.83 -16.62 -20.14
C GLU A 181 4.64 -17.75 -19.45
N GLU A 182 5.84 -17.46 -18.96
CA GLU A 182 6.63 -18.38 -18.14
C GLU A 182 6.12 -18.40 -16.68
N ARG A 183 5.21 -19.33 -16.41
CA ARG A 183 4.80 -19.67 -15.06
C ARG A 183 6.03 -20.20 -14.29
N LEU A 184 6.43 -19.53 -13.20
CA LEU A 184 7.49 -20.02 -12.30
C LEU A 184 7.22 -21.47 -11.85
N GLY A 185 8.22 -22.33 -11.72
CA GLY A 185 8.01 -23.65 -11.08
C GLY A 185 7.50 -23.50 -9.64
N ALA A 186 6.79 -24.49 -9.10
CA ALA A 186 6.34 -24.44 -7.69
C ALA A 186 7.50 -24.23 -6.72
N GLY A 187 8.61 -24.95 -6.94
CA GLY A 187 9.79 -24.86 -6.09
C GLY A 187 10.48 -23.49 -6.14
N GLU A 188 10.65 -22.94 -7.33
CA GLU A 188 11.23 -21.62 -7.50
C GLU A 188 10.37 -20.52 -6.85
N MET A 189 9.04 -20.60 -7.01
CA MET A 189 8.12 -19.68 -6.36
C MET A 189 8.25 -19.71 -4.84
N VAL A 190 8.33 -20.91 -4.24
CA VAL A 190 8.52 -21.05 -2.79
C VAL A 190 9.85 -20.46 -2.33
N THR A 191 10.95 -20.75 -3.05
CA THR A 191 12.27 -20.21 -2.71
C THR A 191 12.28 -18.68 -2.75
N ARG A 192 11.72 -18.08 -3.82
CA ARG A 192 11.60 -16.61 -3.94
C ARG A 192 10.74 -16.04 -2.81
N LEU A 193 9.60 -16.67 -2.50
CA LEU A 193 8.72 -16.24 -1.42
C LEU A 193 9.43 -16.25 -0.07
N PHE A 194 10.12 -17.33 0.27
CA PHE A 194 10.82 -17.45 1.56
C PHE A 194 11.88 -16.37 1.73
N ASN A 195 12.70 -16.12 0.70
CA ASN A 195 13.71 -15.07 0.72
C ASN A 195 13.10 -13.68 0.91
N LEU A 196 11.98 -13.40 0.23
CA LEU A 196 11.27 -12.12 0.36
C LEU A 196 10.61 -11.97 1.74
N GLU A 197 10.04 -13.03 2.32
CA GLU A 197 9.47 -12.99 3.67
C GLU A 197 10.54 -12.74 4.74
N GLN A 198 11.74 -13.34 4.59
CA GLN A 198 12.88 -13.04 5.45
C GLN A 198 13.29 -11.57 5.37
N ARG A 199 13.31 -11.00 4.15
CA ARG A 199 13.64 -9.58 3.95
C ARG A 199 12.58 -8.65 4.55
N LEU A 200 11.29 -8.97 4.37
CA LEU A 200 10.19 -8.22 4.97
C LEU A 200 10.24 -8.28 6.51
N SER A 201 10.49 -9.46 7.07
CA SER A 201 10.65 -9.68 8.51
C SER A 201 11.87 -8.93 9.08
N SER A 202 13.00 -8.94 8.36
CA SER A 202 14.19 -8.18 8.73
C SER A 202 13.92 -6.68 8.73
N TRP A 203 13.21 -6.17 7.72
CA TRP A 203 12.78 -4.78 7.69
C TRP A 203 11.89 -4.42 8.90
N GLU A 204 10.91 -5.27 9.23
CA GLU A 204 10.00 -5.08 10.37
C GLU A 204 10.75 -5.07 11.71
N HIS A 205 11.74 -5.95 11.89
CA HIS A 205 12.56 -6.02 13.11
C HIS A 205 13.46 -4.78 13.30
N ASN A 206 13.93 -4.19 12.21
CA ASN A 206 14.84 -3.04 12.22
C ASN A 206 14.12 -1.68 12.35
N LEU A 207 12.80 -1.67 12.54
CA LEU A 207 12.05 -0.43 12.74
C LEU A 207 12.44 0.25 14.06
N HIS A 208 12.50 1.58 14.03
CA HIS A 208 12.68 2.40 15.23
C HIS A 208 11.62 2.03 16.30
N PRO A 209 11.94 1.99 17.61
CA PRO A 209 11.01 1.56 18.66
C PRO A 209 9.64 2.25 18.62
N ASN A 210 9.63 3.56 18.35
CA ASN A 210 8.40 4.36 18.22
C ASN A 210 7.63 4.18 16.90
N LEU A 211 8.14 3.35 15.98
CA LEU A 211 7.55 3.05 14.67
C LEU A 211 7.24 1.55 14.48
N ARG A 212 7.42 0.74 15.52
CA ARG A 212 7.09 -0.70 15.47
C ARG A 212 5.64 -0.92 15.05
N THR A 213 5.45 -1.95 14.25
CA THR A 213 4.16 -2.41 13.76
C THR A 213 3.22 -2.73 14.94
N LEU A 214 1.93 -2.59 14.65
CA LEU A 214 0.84 -2.79 15.60
C LEU A 214 0.03 -4.02 15.21
N THR A 215 -0.67 -4.59 16.19
CA THR A 215 -1.77 -5.52 15.92
C THR A 215 -3.09 -4.86 16.26
N TYR A 216 -4.20 -5.43 15.80
CA TYR A 216 -5.54 -5.03 16.17
C TYR A 216 -5.71 -4.98 17.69
N ASN A 217 -5.21 -5.99 18.40
CA ASN A 217 -5.27 -6.05 19.87
C ASN A 217 -4.48 -4.91 20.54
N HIS A 218 -3.31 -4.56 20.00
CA HIS A 218 -2.57 -3.38 20.47
C HIS A 218 -3.37 -2.10 20.22
N LEU A 219 -4.01 -1.98 19.06
CA LEU A 219 -4.81 -0.80 18.71
C LEU A 219 -6.03 -0.63 19.64
N THR A 220 -6.72 -1.73 19.99
CA THR A 220 -7.87 -1.67 20.91
C THR A 220 -7.43 -1.33 22.33
N ALA A 221 -6.36 -1.96 22.84
CA ALA A 221 -5.83 -1.65 24.17
C ALA A 221 -5.38 -0.18 24.31
N MET A 222 -4.81 0.40 23.23
CA MET A 222 -4.42 1.80 23.21
C MET A 222 -5.61 2.77 23.20
N LYS A 223 -6.78 2.38 22.67
CA LYS A 223 -7.99 3.21 22.69
C LYS A 223 -8.60 3.34 24.07
N GLU A 224 -8.39 2.34 24.93
CA GLU A 224 -8.88 2.33 26.31
C GLU A 224 -8.02 3.22 27.23
N GLN A 225 -6.84 3.64 26.77
CA GLN A 225 -5.90 4.46 27.53
C GLN A 225 -6.06 5.96 27.19
N ALA A 226 -5.92 6.81 28.22
CA ALA A 226 -6.27 8.23 28.26
C ALA A 226 -5.78 9.11 27.07
N ARG A 227 -6.40 10.29 26.93
CA ARG A 227 -6.15 11.32 25.90
C ARG A 227 -4.66 11.45 25.53
N LEU A 228 -4.29 10.95 24.35
CA LEU A 228 -2.96 11.11 23.77
C LEU A 228 -2.63 12.58 23.50
N ASN A 229 -1.38 12.97 23.76
CA ASN A 229 -0.87 14.27 23.34
C ASN A 229 -0.68 14.34 21.81
N ALA A 230 -0.46 15.53 21.24
CA ALA A 230 -0.36 15.71 19.80
C ALA A 230 0.78 14.89 19.16
N ASP A 231 1.92 14.79 19.83
CA ASP A 231 3.10 14.09 19.31
C ASP A 231 2.90 12.56 19.34
N GLN A 232 2.22 12.03 20.36
CA GLN A 232 1.80 10.64 20.47
C GLN A 232 0.79 10.27 19.38
N LYS A 233 -0.14 11.17 19.04
CA LYS A 233 -1.09 10.97 17.92
C LYS A 233 -0.36 10.85 16.59
N ILE A 234 0.64 11.70 16.36
CA ILE A 234 1.48 11.63 15.15
C ILE A 234 2.23 10.30 15.12
N ALA A 235 2.92 9.92 16.20
CA ALA A 235 3.64 8.66 16.27
C ALA A 235 2.72 7.45 16.03
N GLN A 236 1.54 7.43 16.64
CA GLN A 236 0.54 6.38 16.41
C GLN A 236 0.08 6.33 14.95
N THR A 237 -0.16 7.48 14.34
CA THR A 237 -0.54 7.57 12.92
C THR A 237 0.53 6.96 12.02
N LEU A 238 1.80 7.32 12.24
CA LEU A 238 2.93 6.78 11.48
C LEU A 238 3.05 5.25 11.65
N ARG A 239 2.83 4.75 12.88
CA ARG A 239 2.80 3.30 13.16
C ARG A 239 1.68 2.57 12.44
N ILE A 240 0.47 3.13 12.45
CA ILE A 240 -0.69 2.56 11.72
C ILE A 240 -0.37 2.49 10.23
N VAL A 241 0.17 3.57 9.65
CA VAL A 241 0.53 3.62 8.22
C VAL A 241 1.60 2.57 7.87
N LEU A 242 2.65 2.43 8.68
CA LEU A 242 3.68 1.42 8.46
C LEU A 242 3.13 -0.01 8.62
N THR A 243 2.25 -0.22 9.59
CA THR A 243 1.59 -1.52 9.82
C THR A 243 0.76 -1.93 8.60
N LEU A 244 -0.11 -1.04 8.11
CA LEU A 244 -0.93 -1.33 6.94
C LEU A 244 -0.08 -1.57 5.68
N ARG A 245 1.02 -0.85 5.51
CA ARG A 245 2.00 -1.09 4.44
C ARG A 245 2.66 -2.46 4.57
N CYS A 246 3.14 -2.82 5.76
CA CYS A 246 3.73 -4.13 6.03
C CYS A 246 2.75 -5.27 5.66
N LEU A 247 1.52 -5.19 6.20
CA LEU A 247 0.48 -6.17 5.96
C LEU A 247 0.12 -6.25 4.47
N ASN A 248 0.09 -5.12 3.76
CA ASN A 248 -0.16 -5.12 2.33
C ASN A 248 0.96 -5.80 1.54
N LEU A 249 2.24 -5.54 1.86
CA LEU A 249 3.38 -6.21 1.22
C LEU A 249 3.34 -7.71 1.47
N ARG A 250 3.03 -8.15 2.69
CA ARG A 250 2.87 -9.57 3.04
C ARG A 250 1.72 -10.21 2.25
N LEU A 251 0.58 -9.52 2.15
CA LEU A 251 -0.55 -10.00 1.35
C LEU A 251 -0.18 -10.14 -0.13
N LEU A 252 0.53 -9.15 -0.70
CA LEU A 252 1.01 -9.16 -2.08
C LEU A 252 2.04 -10.29 -2.33
N LEU A 253 2.91 -10.56 -1.36
CA LEU A 253 3.92 -11.62 -1.41
C LEU A 253 3.29 -13.02 -1.46
N HIS A 254 2.25 -13.27 -0.67
CA HIS A 254 1.59 -14.58 -0.59
C HIS A 254 0.48 -14.81 -1.64
N ARG A 255 -0.02 -13.74 -2.27
CA ARG A 255 -1.10 -13.79 -3.27
C ARG A 255 -0.82 -14.68 -4.49
N PRO A 256 0.39 -14.78 -5.07
CA PRO A 256 0.64 -15.65 -6.21
C PRO A 256 0.32 -17.13 -5.93
N ILE A 257 0.59 -17.60 -4.71
CA ILE A 257 0.24 -18.96 -4.29
C ILE A 257 -1.28 -19.13 -4.20
N LEU A 258 -1.99 -18.15 -3.62
CA LEU A 258 -3.46 -18.14 -3.57
C LEU A 258 -4.06 -18.26 -4.98
N VAL A 259 -3.55 -17.47 -5.94
CA VAL A 259 -4.03 -17.48 -7.33
C VAL A 259 -3.75 -18.84 -7.99
N ARG A 260 -2.61 -19.48 -7.72
CA ARG A 260 -2.35 -20.84 -8.20
C ARG A 260 -3.36 -21.85 -7.69
N PHE A 261 -3.72 -21.78 -6.40
CA PHE A 261 -4.76 -22.65 -5.85
C PHE A 261 -6.13 -22.43 -6.47
N LEU A 262 -6.51 -21.19 -6.74
CA LEU A 262 -7.77 -20.88 -7.43
C LEU A 262 -7.78 -21.45 -8.86
N ASN A 263 -6.66 -21.37 -9.58
CA ASN A 263 -6.54 -21.87 -10.95
C ASN A 263 -6.46 -23.41 -11.04
N PHE A 264 -6.01 -24.11 -9.99
CA PHE A 264 -6.04 -25.59 -9.97
C PHE A 264 -7.45 -26.16 -10.04
N GLY A 265 -8.47 -25.43 -9.56
CA GLY A 265 -9.86 -25.85 -9.69
C GLY A 265 -10.37 -25.83 -11.14
N SER A 266 -9.71 -25.11 -12.05
CA SER A 266 -10.11 -24.96 -13.45
C SER A 266 -9.25 -25.75 -14.44
N GLU A 267 -7.97 -26.01 -14.14
CA GLU A 267 -7.02 -26.69 -15.03
C GLU A 267 -6.68 -28.09 -14.47
N SER A 268 -7.31 -29.14 -14.99
CA SER A 268 -7.16 -30.54 -14.54
C SER A 268 -5.87 -31.24 -15.00
N VAL A 269 -4.89 -30.50 -15.54
CA VAL A 269 -3.71 -31.06 -16.22
C VAL A 269 -2.43 -30.33 -15.78
N GLY A 270 -2.05 -30.47 -14.51
CA GLY A 270 -0.77 -29.99 -13.99
C GLY A 270 0.13 -31.15 -13.53
N ASP A 271 1.46 -30.97 -13.62
CA ASP A 271 2.45 -31.93 -13.15
C ASP A 271 2.19 -32.33 -11.69
N SER A 272 2.07 -33.64 -11.43
CA SER A 272 1.71 -34.19 -10.12
C SER A 272 2.65 -33.73 -9.00
N HIS A 273 3.92 -33.43 -9.32
CA HIS A 273 4.94 -32.99 -8.37
C HIS A 273 4.76 -31.53 -7.95
N ASP A 274 4.53 -30.62 -8.90
CA ASP A 274 4.31 -29.20 -8.65
C ASP A 274 3.05 -28.97 -7.79
N ILE A 275 1.99 -29.73 -8.04
CA ILE A 275 0.76 -29.72 -7.25
C ILE A 275 1.02 -30.19 -5.82
N GLN A 276 1.81 -31.26 -5.64
CA GLN A 276 2.13 -31.78 -4.31
C GLN A 276 2.96 -30.79 -3.49
N MET A 277 3.94 -30.14 -4.11
CA MET A 277 4.77 -29.14 -3.47
C MET A 277 3.96 -27.90 -3.06
N LEU A 278 3.08 -27.41 -3.97
CA LEU A 278 2.17 -26.31 -3.65
C LEU A 278 1.20 -26.69 -2.53
N ARG A 279 0.68 -27.92 -2.48
CA ARG A 279 -0.17 -28.38 -1.36
C ARG A 279 0.56 -28.36 -0.02
N GLN A 280 1.82 -28.83 0.03
CA GLN A 280 2.59 -28.89 1.27
C GLN A 280 2.92 -27.49 1.81
N ILE A 281 3.48 -26.62 0.97
CA ILE A 281 4.00 -25.31 1.41
C ILE A 281 2.95 -24.21 1.30
N GLY A 282 2.08 -24.30 0.31
CA GLY A 282 1.07 -23.30 0.05
C GLY A 282 -0.03 -23.24 1.11
N SER A 283 -0.23 -24.30 1.89
CA SER A 283 -1.13 -24.28 3.06
C SER A 283 -0.78 -23.19 4.07
N HIS A 284 0.50 -23.09 4.44
CA HIS A 284 0.99 -22.03 5.31
C HIS A 284 0.78 -20.65 4.69
N SER A 285 1.05 -20.52 3.38
CA SER A 285 0.80 -19.27 2.65
C SER A 285 -0.68 -18.85 2.67
N LEU A 286 -1.62 -19.79 2.58
CA LEU A 286 -3.05 -19.51 2.67
C LEU A 286 -3.45 -19.04 4.08
N GLN A 287 -2.87 -19.64 5.12
CA GLN A 287 -3.06 -19.19 6.51
C GLN A 287 -2.53 -17.77 6.72
N VAL A 288 -1.33 -17.47 6.20
CA VAL A 288 -0.75 -16.12 6.26
C VAL A 288 -1.64 -15.12 5.51
N CYS A 289 -2.14 -15.46 4.30
CA CYS A 289 -3.09 -14.64 3.56
C CYS A 289 -4.34 -14.34 4.38
N MET A 290 -4.96 -15.36 4.97
CA MET A 290 -6.19 -15.21 5.76
C MET A 290 -5.94 -14.33 7.00
N HIS A 291 -4.91 -14.63 7.78
CA HIS A 291 -4.58 -13.88 8.99
C HIS A 291 -4.24 -12.42 8.67
N THR A 292 -3.39 -12.20 7.66
CA THR A 292 -3.00 -10.85 7.21
C THR A 292 -4.22 -10.07 6.74
N ALA A 293 -5.12 -10.70 5.98
CA ALA A 293 -6.32 -10.04 5.49
C ALA A 293 -7.32 -9.70 6.62
N ASP A 294 -7.56 -10.61 7.56
CA ASP A 294 -8.39 -10.32 8.75
C ASP A 294 -7.79 -9.21 9.60
N GLU A 295 -6.47 -9.18 9.77
CA GLU A 295 -5.77 -8.15 10.53
C GLU A 295 -5.93 -6.77 9.88
N ILE A 296 -5.74 -6.68 8.55
CA ILE A 296 -6.00 -5.46 7.77
C ILE A 296 -7.45 -5.00 7.99
N ILE A 297 -8.42 -5.90 7.78
CA ILE A 297 -9.84 -5.56 7.88
C ILE A 297 -10.20 -5.13 9.30
N SER A 298 -9.69 -5.81 10.32
CA SER A 298 -9.96 -5.50 11.73
C SER A 298 -9.35 -4.16 12.15
N ILE A 299 -8.11 -3.86 11.74
CA ILE A 299 -7.46 -2.56 11.97
C ILE A 299 -8.27 -1.45 11.28
N VAL A 300 -8.58 -1.60 9.98
CA VAL A 300 -9.32 -0.60 9.22
C VAL A 300 -10.72 -0.40 9.80
N HIS A 301 -11.44 -1.48 10.11
CA HIS A 301 -12.75 -1.43 10.77
C HIS A 301 -12.66 -0.64 12.08
N SER A 302 -11.70 -0.96 12.95
CA SER A 302 -11.49 -0.25 14.22
C SER A 302 -11.26 1.26 14.01
N ILE A 303 -10.46 1.63 13.01
CA ILE A 303 -10.19 3.04 12.70
C ILE A 303 -11.47 3.76 12.27
N VAL A 304 -12.20 3.21 11.29
CA VAL A 304 -13.34 3.90 10.68
C VAL A 304 -14.61 3.88 11.53
N THR A 305 -14.74 2.94 12.46
CA THR A 305 -15.84 2.91 13.42
C THR A 305 -15.55 3.66 14.71
N SER A 306 -14.32 4.15 14.92
CA SER A 306 -14.05 5.00 16.08
C SER A 306 -14.71 6.36 15.95
N ILE A 307 -15.35 6.80 17.05
CA ILE A 307 -16.00 8.11 17.18
C ILE A 307 -14.94 9.22 17.47
N ASP A 308 -13.74 8.81 17.90
CA ASP A 308 -12.68 9.70 18.38
C ASP A 308 -11.75 10.26 17.29
N ALA A 309 -10.86 11.16 17.73
CA ALA A 309 -9.75 11.73 16.95
C ALA A 309 -8.87 10.69 16.22
N THR A 310 -8.97 9.39 16.51
CA THR A 310 -8.31 8.32 15.74
C THR A 310 -8.82 8.24 14.31
N ARG A 311 -10.10 8.56 14.06
CA ARG A 311 -10.69 8.60 12.71
C ARG A 311 -10.13 9.74 11.86
N THR A 312 -9.82 10.88 12.48
CA THR A 312 -9.13 12.02 11.84
C THR A 312 -7.61 11.90 11.87
N SER A 313 -7.05 11.03 12.74
CA SER A 313 -5.61 10.81 12.87
C SER A 313 -5.06 9.92 11.77
N VAL A 314 -5.83 8.97 11.23
CA VAL A 314 -5.43 8.20 10.04
C VAL A 314 -5.60 9.08 8.81
N GLY A 315 -4.73 10.09 8.72
CA GLY A 315 -4.90 11.33 7.95
C GLY A 315 -5.67 11.14 6.66
N SER A 316 -4.96 10.98 5.56
CA SER A 316 -5.62 10.89 4.28
C SER A 316 -6.10 9.48 3.98
N TRP A 317 -7.39 9.33 3.66
CA TRP A 317 -8.02 8.03 3.33
C TRP A 317 -7.27 7.19 2.28
N TRP A 318 -6.41 7.79 1.43
CA TRP A 318 -5.58 7.07 0.45
C TRP A 318 -4.59 6.08 1.08
N TYR A 319 -4.20 6.26 2.35
CA TYR A 319 -3.39 5.26 3.09
C TYR A 319 -4.16 3.96 3.36
N THR A 320 -5.49 4.03 3.30
CA THR A 320 -6.44 2.93 3.56
C THR A 320 -7.06 2.39 2.26
N LEU A 321 -6.96 3.12 1.14
CA LEU A 321 -7.76 2.86 -0.06
C LEU A 321 -7.05 2.33 -1.30
N TYR A 322 -5.74 2.14 -1.32
CA TYR A 322 -5.10 1.68 -2.56
C TYR A 322 -4.07 0.63 -2.27
N TYR A 323 -4.23 -0.57 -2.86
CA TYR A 323 -3.14 -1.37 -3.45
C TYR A 323 -3.71 -2.55 -4.25
N SER A 324 -3.61 -2.45 -5.59
CA SER A 324 -3.88 -3.41 -6.67
C SER A 324 -5.20 -3.28 -7.44
N GLU A 325 -5.07 -3.09 -8.76
CA GLU A 325 -5.97 -3.62 -9.78
C GLU A 325 -5.84 -5.15 -9.84
N ILE A 326 -6.97 -5.85 -9.95
CA ILE A 326 -7.04 -7.18 -10.55
C ILE A 326 -7.29 -6.93 -12.03
N TYR A 327 -6.45 -7.50 -12.89
CA TYR A 327 -6.64 -7.45 -14.34
C TYR A 327 -8.00 -8.07 -14.70
N PHE A 328 -9.01 -7.24 -14.95
CA PHE A 328 -10.27 -7.64 -15.58
C PHE A 328 -10.28 -7.05 -17.01
N PRO A 329 -10.63 -7.82 -18.06
CA PRO A 329 -10.49 -7.37 -19.46
C PRO A 329 -11.54 -6.34 -19.93
N ARG A 330 -12.08 -5.49 -19.04
CA ARG A 330 -13.07 -4.46 -19.40
C ARG A 330 -12.70 -3.12 -18.77
N ASN A 331 -12.95 -2.05 -19.53
CA ASN A 331 -12.61 -0.61 -19.39
C ASN A 331 -12.84 0.10 -18.02
N ASP A 332 -12.94 -0.59 -16.90
CA ASP A 332 -13.18 -0.01 -15.57
C ASP A 332 -11.87 0.07 -14.76
N SER A 333 -10.99 1.01 -15.13
CA SER A 333 -9.74 1.29 -14.41
C SER A 333 -10.03 2.05 -13.11
N GLY A 334 -10.30 1.34 -12.02
CA GLY A 334 -10.58 1.91 -10.72
C GLY A 334 -9.73 1.27 -9.62
N SER A 335 -8.96 2.07 -8.90
CA SER A 335 -8.15 1.61 -7.78
C SER A 335 -9.05 1.25 -6.58
N HIS A 336 -8.89 0.04 -6.03
CA HIS A 336 -9.76 -0.52 -4.97
C HIS A 336 -9.19 -0.42 -3.55
N SER A 337 -10.09 -0.39 -2.55
CA SER A 337 -9.73 -0.26 -1.13
C SER A 337 -8.84 -1.39 -0.61
N LEU A 338 -7.95 -1.08 0.35
CA LEU A 338 -7.11 -2.10 1.00
C LEU A 338 -7.98 -3.14 1.72
N ALA A 339 -9.07 -2.70 2.35
CA ALA A 339 -10.07 -3.57 2.98
C ALA A 339 -10.82 -4.44 1.96
N PHE A 340 -11.12 -3.90 0.77
CA PHE A 340 -11.74 -4.66 -0.32
C PHE A 340 -10.78 -5.73 -0.85
N ASN A 341 -9.52 -5.38 -1.11
CA ASN A 341 -8.53 -6.34 -1.59
C ASN A 341 -8.23 -7.44 -0.56
N ALA A 342 -8.15 -7.08 0.72
CA ALA A 342 -8.09 -8.07 1.81
C ALA A 342 -9.34 -8.97 1.82
N ALA A 343 -10.53 -8.41 1.64
CA ALA A 343 -11.77 -9.19 1.62
C ALA A 343 -11.86 -10.14 0.41
N LEU A 344 -11.32 -9.75 -0.75
CA LEU A 344 -11.18 -10.64 -1.90
C LEU A 344 -10.24 -11.82 -1.59
N VAL A 345 -9.16 -11.58 -0.85
CA VAL A 345 -8.26 -12.65 -0.39
C VAL A 345 -8.97 -13.58 0.58
N VAL A 346 -9.72 -13.05 1.55
CA VAL A 346 -10.55 -13.84 2.48
C VAL A 346 -11.52 -14.73 1.71
N PHE A 347 -12.23 -14.18 0.73
CA PHE A 347 -13.15 -14.94 -0.10
C PHE A 347 -12.44 -16.00 -0.96
N GLY A 348 -11.27 -15.68 -1.50
CA GLY A 348 -10.42 -16.65 -2.22
C GLY A 348 -10.00 -17.82 -1.33
N CYS A 349 -9.51 -17.54 -0.11
CA CYS A 349 -9.19 -18.56 0.88
C CYS A 349 -10.42 -19.41 1.24
N PHE A 350 -11.59 -18.78 1.40
CA PHE A 350 -12.85 -19.47 1.66
C PHE A 350 -13.21 -20.47 0.55
N LEU A 351 -13.12 -20.08 -0.73
CA LEU A 351 -13.40 -20.98 -1.86
C LEU A 351 -12.44 -22.18 -1.91
N ILE A 352 -11.17 -21.94 -1.56
CA ILE A 352 -10.13 -22.96 -1.56
C ILE A 352 -10.34 -23.96 -0.42
N CYS A 353 -10.62 -23.48 0.78
CA CYS A 353 -10.79 -24.30 1.98
C CYS A 353 -12.20 -24.90 2.12
N HIS A 354 -13.12 -24.62 1.19
CA HIS A 354 -14.49 -25.08 1.26
C HIS A 354 -14.58 -26.63 1.19
N PRO A 355 -15.36 -27.30 2.06
CA PRO A 355 -15.43 -28.77 2.14
C PRO A 355 -15.81 -29.47 0.82
N GLY A 356 -16.55 -28.77 -0.04
CA GLY A 356 -16.91 -29.25 -1.39
C GLY A 356 -15.77 -29.24 -2.41
N ASN A 357 -14.62 -28.63 -2.09
CA ASN A 357 -13.47 -28.52 -2.98
C ASN A 357 -12.55 -29.75 -2.82
N LYS A 358 -12.69 -30.72 -3.73
CA LYS A 358 -11.92 -31.99 -3.73
C LYS A 358 -10.42 -31.83 -3.97
N THR A 359 -9.95 -30.60 -4.23
CA THR A 359 -8.57 -30.31 -4.65
C THR A 359 -7.60 -30.23 -3.46
N ILE A 360 -8.10 -30.15 -2.22
CA ILE A 360 -7.31 -29.98 -1.00
C ILE A 360 -7.83 -30.95 0.08
N ASN A 361 -6.93 -31.70 0.72
CA ASN A 361 -7.30 -32.61 1.82
C ASN A 361 -7.88 -31.83 3.02
N SER A 362 -8.78 -32.46 3.76
CA SER A 362 -9.44 -31.93 4.96
C SER A 362 -8.51 -31.47 6.08
N ASP A 363 -7.22 -31.77 6.03
CA ASP A 363 -6.24 -31.47 7.09
C ASP A 363 -5.72 -30.02 7.06
N PHE A 364 -6.13 -29.23 6.06
CA PHE A 364 -5.65 -27.86 5.84
C PHE A 364 -6.58 -26.77 6.38
N THR A 365 -7.70 -27.13 7.02
CA THR A 365 -8.80 -26.23 7.39
C THR A 365 -8.58 -25.57 8.77
N SER A 366 -7.81 -24.47 8.82
CA SER A 366 -7.90 -23.55 9.97
C SER A 366 -8.86 -22.38 9.72
N VAL A 367 -9.38 -22.23 8.50
CA VAL A 367 -10.31 -21.15 8.13
C VAL A 367 -11.72 -21.72 8.13
N THR A 368 -12.54 -21.34 9.12
CA THR A 368 -13.94 -21.75 9.14
C THR A 368 -14.78 -20.85 8.22
N ALA A 369 -15.86 -21.38 7.67
CA ALA A 369 -16.84 -20.59 6.92
C ALA A 369 -17.34 -19.40 7.75
N LYS A 370 -17.51 -19.61 9.06
CA LYS A 370 -17.88 -18.59 10.03
C LYS A 370 -16.87 -17.45 10.09
N ASP A 371 -15.57 -17.76 10.21
CA ASP A 371 -14.52 -16.73 10.27
C ASP A 371 -14.51 -15.88 8.99
N ALA A 372 -14.60 -16.52 7.82
CA ALA A 372 -14.65 -15.81 6.55
C ALA A 372 -15.89 -14.88 6.45
N ILE A 373 -17.06 -15.37 6.86
CA ILE A 373 -18.31 -14.58 6.89
C ILE A 373 -18.18 -13.39 7.85
N ASP A 374 -17.65 -13.59 9.05
CA ASP A 374 -17.48 -12.53 10.05
C ASP A 374 -16.49 -11.45 9.55
N THR A 375 -15.36 -11.85 8.97
CA THR A 375 -14.38 -10.93 8.39
C THR A 375 -14.97 -10.17 7.19
N LEU A 376 -15.75 -10.82 6.32
CA LEU A 376 -16.44 -10.14 5.21
C LEU A 376 -17.49 -9.12 5.70
N ASN A 377 -18.22 -9.42 6.78
CA ASN A 377 -19.14 -8.47 7.40
C ASN A 377 -18.38 -7.23 7.91
N LYS A 378 -17.26 -7.42 8.63
CA LYS A 378 -16.39 -6.32 9.07
C LYS A 378 -15.91 -5.49 7.87
N ALA A 379 -15.51 -6.13 6.77
CA ALA A 379 -15.05 -5.44 5.57
C ALA A 379 -16.13 -4.57 4.90
N ILE A 380 -17.39 -5.03 4.89
CA ILE A 380 -18.53 -4.25 4.37
C ILE A 380 -18.75 -3.00 5.22
N ILE A 381 -18.76 -3.15 6.56
CA ILE A 381 -18.92 -2.03 7.49
C ILE A 381 -17.75 -1.06 7.38
N ALA A 382 -16.53 -1.60 7.30
CA ALA A 382 -15.32 -0.82 7.15
C ALA A 382 -15.40 0.02 5.86
N THR A 383 -15.64 -0.64 4.72
CA THR A 383 -15.75 0.02 3.40
C THR A 383 -16.79 1.13 3.42
N GLN A 384 -17.98 0.89 3.98
CA GLN A 384 -19.03 1.90 4.09
C GLN A 384 -18.62 3.16 4.87
N ASN A 385 -17.77 3.03 5.88
CA ASN A 385 -17.37 4.13 6.75
C ASN A 385 -16.03 4.78 6.34
N ILE A 386 -15.32 4.25 5.33
CA ILE A 386 -14.08 4.85 4.84
C ILE A 386 -14.34 6.22 4.18
N ASP A 387 -15.27 6.30 3.24
CA ASP A 387 -15.55 7.53 2.48
C ASP A 387 -17.02 7.56 2.01
N ARG A 388 -17.91 8.11 2.84
CA ARG A 388 -19.35 8.14 2.57
C ARG A 388 -19.65 9.07 1.38
N GLY A 389 -20.47 8.59 0.44
CA GLY A 389 -20.82 9.34 -0.78
C GLY A 389 -19.84 9.13 -1.95
N ASN A 390 -18.78 8.34 -1.75
CA ASN A 390 -17.87 7.96 -2.83
C ASN A 390 -18.40 6.73 -3.58
N HIS A 391 -18.79 6.92 -4.84
CA HIS A 391 -19.36 5.85 -5.65
C HIS A 391 -18.41 4.64 -5.86
N ILE A 392 -17.08 4.80 -5.81
CA ILE A 392 -16.14 3.66 -5.88
C ILE A 392 -16.29 2.81 -4.63
N VAL A 393 -16.39 3.45 -3.47
CA VAL A 393 -16.59 2.79 -2.18
C VAL A 393 -17.94 2.09 -2.15
N ASP A 394 -19.00 2.71 -2.66
CA ASP A 394 -20.32 2.09 -2.79
C ASP A 394 -20.29 0.86 -3.72
N ARG A 395 -19.56 0.95 -4.84
CA ARG A 395 -19.35 -0.18 -5.76
C ARG A 395 -18.61 -1.33 -5.08
N CYS A 396 -17.52 -1.03 -4.36
CA CYS A 396 -16.77 -2.04 -3.61
C CYS A 396 -17.66 -2.72 -2.55
N ARG A 397 -18.43 -1.93 -1.80
CA ARG A 397 -19.40 -2.43 -0.82
C ARG A 397 -20.43 -3.35 -1.46
N HIS A 398 -20.99 -2.96 -2.60
CA HIS A 398 -21.96 -3.78 -3.33
C HIS A 398 -21.38 -5.16 -3.70
N TYR A 399 -20.18 -5.19 -4.27
CA TYR A 399 -19.51 -6.45 -4.59
C TYR A 399 -19.25 -7.31 -3.35
N LEU A 400 -18.79 -6.73 -2.24
CA LEU A 400 -18.59 -7.47 -0.99
C LEU A 400 -19.90 -8.06 -0.46
N GLN A 401 -21.03 -7.36 -0.60
CA GLN A 401 -22.35 -7.88 -0.23
C GLN A 401 -22.76 -9.08 -1.09
N LEU A 402 -22.43 -9.07 -2.39
CA LEU A 402 -22.65 -10.22 -3.26
C LEU A 402 -21.79 -11.42 -2.85
N LEU A 403 -20.50 -11.20 -2.59
CA LEU A 403 -19.59 -12.26 -2.11
C LEU A 403 -20.04 -12.85 -0.78
N LEU A 404 -20.49 -12.01 0.15
CA LEU A 404 -21.03 -12.46 1.43
C LEU A 404 -22.27 -13.34 1.26
N LYS A 405 -23.18 -13.00 0.31
CA LYS A 405 -24.34 -13.84 0.01
C LYS A 405 -23.91 -15.22 -0.49
N VAL A 406 -22.94 -15.26 -1.39
CA VAL A 406 -22.38 -16.53 -1.89
C VAL A 406 -21.77 -17.34 -0.75
N ALA A 407 -20.95 -16.71 0.09
CA ALA A 407 -20.32 -17.38 1.24
C ALA A 407 -21.36 -17.99 2.21
N LYS A 408 -22.47 -17.29 2.47
CA LYS A 408 -23.58 -17.77 3.32
C LYS A 408 -24.41 -18.90 2.70
N ILE A 409 -24.42 -19.02 1.38
CA ILE A 409 -25.11 -20.12 0.68
C ILE A 409 -24.24 -21.37 0.69
N MET A 410 -22.92 -21.19 0.59
CA MET A 410 -21.95 -22.28 0.52
C MET A 410 -21.57 -22.84 1.90
N GLY A 411 -21.33 -21.97 2.88
CA GLY A 411 -21.02 -22.35 4.27
C GLY A 411 -22.24 -22.67 5.09
#